data_AF-A0A2E4WSL8-F1
#
_entry.id   AF-A0A2E4WSL8-F1
#
_cell.length_a   1.000
_cell.length_b   1.000
_cell.length_c   1.000
_cell.angle_alpha   90.00
_cell.angle_beta   90.00
_cell.angle_gamma   90.00
#
_symmetry.space_group_name_H-M   'P 1'
#
loop_
_entity.id
_entity.type
_entity.pdbx_description
1 polymer ?
#
loop_
_entity_poly.entity_id
_entity_poly.type
_entity_poly.pdbx_seq_one_letter_code
_entity_poly.pdbx_strand_id
1 'polypeptide(L)' 'LNEISSKDVLNAFDTQNVKVFTDSNLLVKELYSLNWNNTNLLLMSSGNFDGIDFENLAQNLLG' A
#
# COMPACT_ATOMS: atom_id res chain seq x y z
N LEU A 1 -1.21 26.12 5.54
CA LEU A 1 -1.89 24.98 4.88
C LEU A 1 -2.29 24.02 5.98
N ASN A 2 -3.53 23.54 5.99
CA ASN A 2 -3.92 22.50 6.94
C ASN A 2 -3.33 21.18 6.45
N GLU A 3 -2.85 20.35 7.37
CA GLU A 3 -2.37 19.01 7.04
C GLU A 3 -3.53 18.16 6.53
N ILE A 4 -3.27 17.36 5.49
CA ILE A 4 -4.25 16.41 4.95
C ILE A 4 -4.26 15.18 5.86
N SER A 5 -5.43 14.83 6.39
CA SER A 5 -5.59 13.60 7.18
C SER A 5 -5.95 12.40 6.30
N SER A 6 -5.74 11.18 6.81
CA SER A 6 -6.21 9.96 6.14
C SER A 6 -7.73 9.97 5.91
N LYS A 7 -8.50 10.63 6.79
CA LYS A 7 -9.95 10.76 6.64
C LYS A 7 -10.32 11.65 5.45
N ASP A 8 -9.56 12.73 5.22
CA ASP A 8 -9.78 13.61 4.08
C ASP A 8 -9.55 12.87 2.76
N VAL A 9 -8.50 12.05 2.69
CA VAL A 9 -8.21 11.19 1.54
C VAL A 9 -9.32 10.16 1.33
N LEU A 10 -9.74 9.44 2.38
CA LEU A 10 -10.83 8.47 2.30
C LEU A 10 -12.13 9.11 1.80
N ASN A 11 -12.49 10.28 2.33
CA ASN A 11 -13.68 11.01 1.90
C ASN A 11 -13.58 11.46 0.43
N ALA A 12 -12.40 11.86 -0.04
CA ALA A 12 -12.19 12.31 -1.41
C ALA A 12 -12.35 11.18 -2.44
N PHE A 13 -12.00 9.94 -2.08
CA PHE A 13 -12.21 8.75 -2.92
C PHE A 13 -13.66 8.23 -2.90
N ASP A 14 -14.47 8.63 -1.91
CA ASP A 14 -15.89 8.31 -1.76
C ASP A 14 -16.22 6.81 -1.91
N THR A 15 -15.35 5.95 -1.37
CA THR A 15 -15.52 4.50 -1.44
C THR A 15 -14.90 3.80 -0.24
N GLN A 16 -15.47 2.66 0.14
CA GLN A 16 -14.94 1.79 1.20
C GLN A 16 -13.87 0.81 0.67
N ASN A 17 -13.65 0.77 -0.65
CA ASN A 17 -12.71 -0.15 -1.30
C ASN A 17 -11.26 0.35 -1.30
N VAL A 18 -10.98 1.45 -0.60
CA VAL A 18 -9.62 2.01 -0.45
C VAL A 18 -9.21 1.99 1.01
N LYS A 19 -7.93 1.71 1.24
CA LYS A 19 -7.27 1.86 2.54
C LYS A 19 -6.14 2.88 2.39
N VAL A 20 -6.06 3.83 3.31
CA VAL A 20 -5.03 4.87 3.32
C VAL A 20 -3.98 4.52 4.36
N PHE A 21 -2.72 4.42 3.93
CA PHE A 21 -1.57 4.20 4.78
C PHE A 21 -0.66 5.42 4.74
N THR A 22 -0.18 5.85 5.90
CA THR A 22 0.80 6.95 6.03
C THR A 22 2.17 6.45 6.49
N ASP A 23 2.32 5.12 6.61
CA ASP A 23 3.54 4.42 7.01
C ASP A 23 3.74 3.23 6.06
N SER A 24 4.88 3.20 5.39
CA SER A 24 5.28 2.14 4.46
C SER A 24 5.37 0.77 5.12
N ASN A 25 5.72 0.68 6.40
CA ASN A 25 5.75 -0.59 7.14
C ASN A 25 4.36 -1.16 7.34
N LEU A 26 3.35 -0.31 7.56
CA LEU A 26 1.96 -0.75 7.67
C LEU A 26 1.42 -1.24 6.33
N LEU A 27 1.79 -0.58 5.23
CA LEU A 27 1.47 -1.06 3.88
C LEU A 27 2.08 -2.45 3.63
N VAL A 28 3.37 -2.61 3.90
CA VAL A 28 4.07 -3.90 3.70
C VAL A 28 3.47 -5.01 4.55
N LYS A 29 3.14 -4.71 5.82
CA LYS A 29 2.47 -5.67 6.71
C LYS A 29 1.10 -6.09 6.18
N GLU A 30 0.33 -5.15 5.63
CA GLU A 30 -0.95 -5.47 4.99
C GLU A 30 -0.73 -6.39 3.78
N LEU A 31 0.23 -6.07 2.90
CA LEU A 31 0.54 -6.88 1.71
C LEU A 31 0.89 -8.32 2.09
N TYR A 32 1.67 -8.54 3.15
CA TYR A 32 1.98 -9.89 3.64
C TYR A 32 0.79 -10.65 4.22
N SER A 33 -0.28 -9.95 4.62
CA SER A 33 -1.49 -10.58 5.16
C SER A 33 -2.49 -11.01 4.07
N LEU A 34 -2.32 -10.53 2.84
CA LEU A 34 -3.21 -10.83 1.72
C LEU A 34 -2.92 -12.21 1.12
N ASN A 35 -3.95 -12.85 0.59
CA ASN A 35 -3.80 -14.05 -0.23
C ASN A 35 -3.56 -13.64 -1.69
N TRP A 36 -2.39 -14.00 -2.23
CA TRP A 36 -1.97 -13.64 -3.58
C TRP A 36 -2.34 -14.68 -4.64
N ASN A 37 -3.03 -15.76 -4.28
CA ASN A 37 -3.47 -16.76 -5.26
C ASN A 37 -4.30 -16.11 -6.37
N ASN A 38 -3.90 -16.35 -7.63
CA ASN A 38 -4.49 -15.74 -8.83
C ASN A 38 -4.66 -14.21 -8.77
N THR A 39 -3.77 -13.51 -8.06
CA THR A 39 -3.85 -12.05 -7.86
C THR A 39 -2.58 -11.36 -8.34
N ASN A 40 -2.74 -10.28 -9.10
CA ASN A 40 -1.62 -9.44 -9.53
C ASN A 40 -1.51 -8.20 -8.63
N LEU A 41 -0.30 -7.88 -8.19
CA LEU A 41 0.02 -6.65 -7.48
C LEU A 41 0.53 -5.59 -8.45
N LEU A 42 -0.17 -4.47 -8.58
CA LEU A 42 0.30 -3.28 -9.28
C LEU A 42 0.68 -2.21 -8.26
N LEU A 43 1.95 -1.79 -8.26
CA LEU A 43 2.46 -0.70 -7.45
C LEU A 43 2.82 0.48 -8.37
N MET A 44 2.34 1.67 -8.03
CA MET A 44 2.68 2.90 -8.74
C MET A 44 3.15 3.96 -7.74
N SER A 45 4.34 4.50 -7.95
CA SER A 45 4.86 5.65 -7.20
C SER A 45 5.66 6.54 -8.12
N SER A 46 5.66 7.83 -7.83
CA SER A 46 6.57 8.81 -8.43
C SER A 46 7.96 8.80 -7.79
N GLY A 47 8.20 7.96 -6.77
CA GLY A 47 9.45 7.82 -6.03
C GLY A 47 9.76 6.36 -5.66
N ASN A 48 10.53 6.14 -4.59
CA ASN A 48 11.04 4.81 -4.22
C ASN A 48 10.29 4.13 -3.05
N PHE A 49 9.05 4.54 -2.74
CA PHE A 49 8.23 3.99 -1.65
C PHE A 49 9.01 3.83 -0.32
N ASP A 50 9.68 4.89 0.14
CA ASP A 50 10.53 4.90 1.34
C ASP A 50 11.71 3.90 1.32
N GLY A 51 12.13 3.43 0.14
CA GLY A 51 13.23 2.48 0.00
C GLY A 51 12.82 1.03 0.24
N ILE A 52 11.54 0.69 0.04
CA ILE A 52 11.09 -0.71 0.04
C ILE A 52 11.89 -1.52 -0.98
N ASP A 53 12.45 -2.64 -0.53
CA ASP A 53 13.09 -3.65 -1.38
C ASP A 53 12.00 -4.50 -2.06
N PHE A 54 11.70 -4.19 -3.32
CA PHE A 54 10.67 -4.88 -4.09
C PHE A 54 11.02 -6.33 -4.42
N GLU A 55 12.29 -6.66 -4.54
CA GLU A 55 12.71 -8.05 -4.80
C GLU A 55 12.43 -8.90 -3.57
N ASN A 56 12.82 -8.42 -2.39
CA ASN A 56 12.53 -9.08 -1.13
C ASN A 56 11.02 -9.16 -0.85
N LEU A 57 10.27 -8.08 -1.12
CA LEU A 57 8.82 -8.07 -1.01
C LEU A 57 8.21 -9.16 -1.90
N ALA A 58 8.55 -9.19 -3.19
CA ALA A 58 7.99 -10.15 -4.13
C ALA A 58 8.27 -11.61 -3.73
N GLN A 59 9.50 -11.92 -3.29
CA GLN A 59 9.86 -13.25 -2.80
C GLN A 59 9.01 -13.66 -1.59
N ASN A 60 8.81 -12.76 -0.63
CA ASN A 60 7.98 -13.05 0.55
C ASN A 60 6.48 -13.16 0.26
N LEU A 61 5.98 -12.47 -0.78
CA LEU A 61 4.57 -12.56 -1.18
C LEU A 61 4.27 -13.83 -2.00
N LEU A 62 5.23 -14.29 -2.81
CA LEU A 62 5.02 -15.37 -3.77
C LEU A 62 5.47 -16.76 -3.29
N GLY A 63 6.47 -16.84 -2.41
CA GLY A 63 6.95 -18.09 -1.81
C GLY A 63 7.41 -19.14 -2.82
#